data_AF-A0A3D9BCY7-F1
#
_entry.id   AF-A0A3D9BCY7-F1
#
_cell.length_a   1.000
_cell.length_b   1.000
_cell.length_c   1.000
_cell.angle_alpha   90.00
_cell.angle_beta   90.00
_cell.angle_gamma   90.00
#
_symmetry.space_group_name_H-M   'P 1'
#
loop_
_entity.id
_entity.type
_entity.pdbx_description
1 polymer ?
#
loop_
_entity_poly.entity_id
_entity_poly.type
_entity_poly.pdbx_seq_one_letter_code
_entity_poly.pdbx_strand_id
1 'polypeptide(L)'
;MKIYFLLGVPVIGTLSPNTVKTEVIICESCKRRKTQYSDIIYVFDRWRGEDIISAAAEFFISQRLKEKLEEKNIKGYKLTPIDTAFSEQRGGIRKFGKEAYQKELPNFYHFEIFGTAEGDIDDWYEIIDTSECPKCGANKKLITIEGIGSMETPELTGKEFENPLSRNIYKESWQGDDIFLLQDGLNLPIVTQNFIDCLSELNIKLNEKNGVWSRPVNWIDENKNIIE
;
A
#
# COMPACT_ATOMS: atom_id res chain seq x y z
N MET A 1 19.66 4.02 6.36
CA MET A 1 18.54 4.53 5.56
C MET A 1 17.24 4.39 6.34
N LYS A 2 16.48 5.48 6.51
CA LYS A 2 15.15 5.43 7.13
C LYS A 2 14.14 4.68 6.24
N ILE A 3 13.24 3.95 6.88
CA ILE A 3 12.13 3.25 6.23
C ILE A 3 10.82 3.55 6.94
N TYR A 4 9.75 3.42 6.19
CA TYR A 4 8.40 3.81 6.59
C TYR A 4 7.42 2.75 6.14
N PHE A 5 6.42 2.48 6.96
CA PHE A 5 5.27 1.70 6.57
C PHE A 5 4.19 2.67 6.10
N LEU A 6 3.69 2.50 4.86
CA LEU A 6 2.57 3.26 4.30
C LEU A 6 1.24 2.79 4.89
N LEU A 7 0.78 3.53 5.90
CA LEU A 7 -0.45 3.26 6.64
C LEU A 7 -1.71 3.48 5.81
N GLY A 8 -1.69 4.50 4.94
CA GLY A 8 -2.89 4.86 4.20
C GLY A 8 -2.61 5.85 3.09
N VAL A 9 -3.42 5.74 2.05
CA VAL A 9 -3.48 6.68 0.94
C VAL A 9 -4.95 7.03 0.70
N PRO A 10 -5.26 8.15 0.02
CA PRO A 10 -6.63 8.54 -0.24
C PRO A 10 -7.44 7.45 -0.96
N VAL A 11 -8.63 7.16 -0.45
CA VAL A 11 -9.64 6.32 -1.13
C VAL A 11 -10.69 7.24 -1.72
N ILE A 12 -10.61 7.47 -3.03
CA ILE A 12 -11.41 8.50 -3.73
C ILE A 12 -12.29 7.93 -4.84
N GLY A 13 -12.55 6.63 -4.78
CA GLY A 13 -13.31 5.90 -5.79
C GLY A 13 -13.37 4.40 -5.49
N THR A 14 -13.71 3.62 -6.51
CA THR A 14 -13.83 2.17 -6.43
C THR A 14 -13.40 1.53 -7.75
N LEU A 15 -13.06 0.24 -7.70
CA LEU A 15 -12.96 -0.58 -8.90
C LEU A 15 -14.36 -0.76 -9.52
N SER A 16 -14.44 -0.64 -10.84
CA SER A 16 -15.64 -0.93 -11.62
C SER A 16 -16.06 -2.40 -11.48
N PRO A 17 -17.35 -2.74 -11.57
CA PRO A 17 -17.80 -4.12 -11.71
C PRO A 17 -17.19 -4.87 -12.92
N ASN A 18 -16.73 -4.12 -13.93
CA ASN A 18 -16.08 -4.68 -15.13
C ASN A 18 -14.60 -5.03 -14.91
N THR A 19 -14.00 -4.63 -13.77
CA THR A 19 -12.64 -5.07 -13.42
C THR A 19 -12.65 -6.58 -13.17
N VAL A 20 -11.77 -7.30 -13.85
CA VAL A 20 -11.70 -8.76 -13.74
C VAL A 20 -10.98 -9.14 -12.44
N LYS A 21 -11.59 -10.05 -11.68
CA LYS A 21 -11.05 -10.58 -10.42
C LYS A 21 -10.90 -12.09 -10.55
N THR A 22 -9.68 -12.57 -10.40
CA THR A 22 -9.36 -14.00 -10.49
C THR A 22 -8.77 -14.48 -9.18
N GLU A 23 -9.35 -15.51 -8.56
CA GLU A 23 -8.71 -16.19 -7.44
C GLU A 23 -7.69 -17.20 -7.94
N VAL A 24 -6.42 -17.01 -7.56
CA VAL A 24 -5.32 -17.90 -7.94
C VAL A 24 -4.81 -18.65 -6.72
N ILE A 25 -4.67 -19.97 -6.84
CA ILE A 25 -4.06 -20.80 -5.80
C ILE A 25 -2.55 -20.55 -5.82
N ILE A 26 -2.02 -19.98 -4.75
CA ILE A 26 -0.58 -19.69 -4.59
C ILE A 26 0.16 -20.81 -3.85
N CYS A 27 -0.56 -21.73 -3.21
CA CYS A 27 0.02 -22.95 -2.68
C CYS A 27 -0.96 -24.12 -2.76
N GLU A 28 -0.64 -25.12 -3.59
CA GLU A 28 -1.47 -26.30 -3.77
C GLU A 28 -1.58 -27.20 -2.52
N SER A 29 -0.63 -27.11 -1.58
CA SER A 29 -0.62 -27.93 -0.36
C SER A 29 -1.60 -27.39 0.69
N CYS A 30 -1.53 -26.10 1.01
CA CYS A 30 -2.43 -25.47 1.98
C CYS A 30 -3.65 -24.77 1.34
N LYS A 31 -3.80 -24.86 0.02
CA LYS A 31 -4.86 -24.21 -0.78
C LYS A 31 -4.97 -22.70 -0.59
N ARG A 32 -3.89 -22.05 -0.14
CA ARG A 32 -3.82 -20.59 0.01
C ARG A 32 -4.06 -19.92 -1.35
N ARG A 33 -4.88 -18.87 -1.37
CA ARG A 33 -5.27 -18.13 -2.57
C ARG A 33 -4.84 -16.67 -2.49
N LYS A 34 -4.66 -16.05 -3.64
CA LYS A 34 -4.50 -14.60 -3.81
C LYS A 34 -5.47 -14.12 -4.89
N THR A 35 -6.13 -12.99 -4.67
CA THR A 35 -6.89 -12.33 -5.73
C THR A 35 -5.93 -11.61 -6.66
N GLN A 36 -6.06 -11.85 -7.96
CA GLN A 36 -5.39 -11.11 -9.01
C GLN A 36 -6.42 -10.26 -9.75
N TYR A 37 -6.02 -9.05 -10.10
CA TYR A 37 -6.84 -8.10 -10.84
C TYR A 37 -6.26 -7.92 -12.25
N SER A 38 -7.13 -7.95 -13.25
CA SER A 38 -6.81 -7.59 -14.64
C SER A 38 -7.89 -6.69 -15.22
N ASP A 39 -7.59 -6.05 -16.35
CA ASP A 39 -8.52 -5.16 -17.05
C ASP A 39 -9.13 -4.12 -16.08
N ILE A 40 -8.25 -3.53 -15.28
CA ILE A 40 -8.65 -2.69 -14.15
C ILE A 40 -9.24 -1.40 -14.68
N ILE A 41 -10.44 -1.09 -14.20
CA ILE A 41 -11.12 0.19 -14.44
C ILE A 41 -11.39 0.83 -13.08
N TYR A 42 -10.68 1.92 -12.78
CA TYR A 42 -10.90 2.69 -11.55
C TYR A 42 -11.92 3.79 -11.80
N VAL A 43 -12.96 3.84 -10.98
CA VAL A 43 -14.02 4.85 -11.05
C VAL A 43 -13.85 5.84 -9.90
N PHE A 44 -13.43 7.06 -10.23
CA PHE A 44 -13.25 8.16 -9.29
C PHE A 44 -14.61 8.76 -8.89
N ASP A 45 -14.88 8.84 -7.59
CA ASP A 45 -16.00 9.62 -7.06
C ASP A 45 -15.71 11.13 -7.15
N ARG A 46 -14.44 11.49 -6.92
CA ARG A 46 -13.88 12.83 -7.03
C ARG A 46 -12.37 12.72 -7.22
N TRP A 47 -11.76 13.70 -7.86
CA TRP A 47 -10.30 13.81 -7.95
C TRP A 47 -9.88 15.24 -7.71
N ARG A 48 -8.89 15.43 -6.84
CA ARG A 48 -8.37 16.73 -6.38
C ARG A 48 -6.87 16.87 -6.62
N GLY A 49 -6.31 16.04 -7.50
CA GLY A 49 -4.88 16.02 -7.79
C GLY A 49 -4.09 15.00 -6.96
N GLU A 50 -4.75 14.00 -6.36
CA GLU A 50 -4.07 12.91 -5.69
C GLU A 50 -3.24 12.09 -6.70
N ASP A 51 -1.97 11.82 -6.38
CA ASP A 51 -1.06 11.02 -7.22
C ASP A 51 -0.91 9.58 -6.79
N ILE A 52 -1.37 9.23 -5.60
CA ILE A 52 -1.41 7.86 -5.10
C ILE A 52 -2.74 7.67 -4.38
N ILE A 53 -3.41 6.57 -4.72
CA ILE A 53 -4.75 6.24 -4.21
C ILE A 53 -4.84 4.73 -3.99
N SER A 54 -5.87 4.29 -3.27
CA SER A 54 -6.16 2.87 -3.11
C SER A 54 -7.63 2.55 -3.33
N ALA A 55 -7.88 1.30 -3.72
CA ALA A 55 -9.21 0.67 -3.71
C ALA A 55 -9.06 -0.84 -3.63
N ALA A 56 -9.91 -1.50 -2.85
CA ALA A 56 -9.92 -2.96 -2.69
C ALA A 56 -8.54 -3.56 -2.33
N ALA A 57 -7.80 -2.88 -1.44
CA ALA A 57 -6.43 -3.23 -1.03
C ALA A 57 -5.37 -3.19 -2.14
N GLU A 58 -5.69 -2.61 -3.31
CA GLU A 58 -4.75 -2.31 -4.38
C GLU A 58 -4.37 -0.83 -4.39
N PHE A 59 -3.17 -0.53 -4.87
CA PHE A 59 -2.64 0.84 -4.99
C PHE A 59 -2.59 1.26 -6.45
N PHE A 60 -2.83 2.55 -6.70
CA PHE A 60 -2.73 3.16 -8.02
C PHE A 60 -1.96 4.46 -7.93
N ILE A 61 -1.14 4.74 -8.94
CA ILE A 61 -0.37 5.98 -9.02
C ILE A 61 -0.63 6.74 -10.32
N SER A 62 -0.55 8.06 -10.26
CA SER A 62 -0.66 8.93 -11.43
C SER A 62 0.58 8.83 -12.32
N GLN A 63 0.45 9.26 -13.58
CA GLN A 63 1.57 9.48 -14.49
C GLN A 63 2.69 10.32 -13.87
N ARG A 64 2.32 11.39 -13.16
CA ARG A 64 3.29 12.33 -12.56
C ARG A 64 4.14 11.65 -11.50
N LEU A 65 3.54 10.84 -10.63
CA LEU A 65 4.30 10.07 -9.64
C LEU A 65 5.14 8.98 -10.32
N LYS A 66 4.59 8.27 -11.32
CA LYS A 66 5.37 7.31 -12.12
C LYS A 66 6.66 7.94 -12.67
N GLU A 67 6.56 9.09 -13.32
CA GLU A 67 7.72 9.79 -13.90
C GLU A 67 8.75 10.15 -12.84
N LYS A 68 8.31 10.61 -11.66
CA LYS A 68 9.21 10.92 -10.54
C LYS A 68 9.90 9.67 -9.98
N LEU A 69 9.19 8.55 -9.85
CA LEU A 69 9.78 7.29 -9.39
C LEU A 69 10.82 6.77 -10.40
N GLU A 70 10.55 6.88 -11.70
CA GLU A 70 11.49 6.52 -12.77
C GLU A 70 12.73 7.44 -12.78
N GLU A 71 12.54 8.75 -12.66
CA GLU A 71 13.62 9.74 -12.54
C GLU A 71 14.58 9.40 -11.39
N LYS A 72 14.01 8.97 -10.25
CA LYS A 72 14.76 8.63 -9.03
C LYS A 72 15.24 7.19 -8.99
N ASN A 73 14.99 6.40 -10.04
CA ASN A 73 15.34 4.99 -10.14
C ASN A 73 14.84 4.13 -8.97
N ILE A 74 13.63 4.43 -8.47
CA ILE A 74 12.99 3.68 -7.38
C ILE A 74 12.73 2.24 -7.82
N LYS A 75 12.97 1.28 -6.92
CA LYS A 75 12.84 -0.17 -7.20
C LYS A 75 11.79 -0.88 -6.34
N GLY A 76 11.51 -2.14 -6.70
CA GLY A 76 10.62 -3.04 -5.95
C GLY A 76 9.15 -3.05 -6.39
N TYR A 77 8.82 -2.39 -7.51
CA TYR A 77 7.45 -2.30 -8.02
C TYR A 77 7.36 -2.47 -9.54
N LYS A 78 6.16 -2.82 -10.01
CA LYS A 78 5.77 -2.87 -11.41
C LYS A 78 4.54 -1.99 -11.62
N LEU A 79 4.48 -1.35 -12.78
CA LEU A 79 3.33 -0.55 -13.21
C LEU A 79 2.63 -1.17 -14.40
N THR A 80 1.32 -1.27 -14.31
CA THR A 80 0.45 -1.65 -15.43
C THR A 80 -0.55 -0.53 -15.67
N PRO A 81 -0.68 0.02 -16.88
CA PRO A 81 -1.70 1.01 -17.19
C PRO A 81 -3.10 0.51 -16.84
N ILE A 82 -3.96 1.39 -16.36
CA ILE A 82 -5.37 1.08 -16.08
C ILE A 82 -6.30 2.06 -16.76
N ASP A 83 -7.54 1.65 -16.95
CA ASP A 83 -8.59 2.55 -17.38
C ASP A 83 -9.12 3.35 -16.20
N THR A 84 -9.51 4.60 -16.45
CA THR A 84 -10.11 5.46 -15.43
C THR A 84 -11.38 6.12 -15.94
N ALA A 85 -12.34 6.33 -15.04
CA ALA A 85 -13.57 7.02 -15.32
C ALA A 85 -14.02 7.84 -14.11
N PHE A 86 -14.89 8.83 -14.32
CA PHE A 86 -15.62 9.47 -13.22
C PHE A 86 -16.94 8.74 -12.96
N SER A 87 -17.32 8.66 -11.69
CA SER A 87 -18.61 8.13 -11.24
C SER A 87 -19.76 9.00 -11.76
N GLU A 88 -20.66 8.43 -12.54
CA GLU A 88 -21.86 9.14 -13.00
C GLU A 88 -22.80 9.49 -11.82
N GLN A 89 -22.91 8.60 -10.83
CA GLN A 89 -23.90 8.70 -9.75
C GLN A 89 -23.48 9.64 -8.61
N ARG A 90 -22.19 9.76 -8.30
CA ARG A 90 -21.70 10.62 -7.19
C ARG A 90 -21.30 12.01 -7.65
N GLY A 91 -21.62 12.33 -8.90
CA GLY A 91 -21.49 13.64 -9.50
C GLY A 91 -20.27 13.72 -10.39
N GLY A 92 -20.31 13.00 -11.50
CA GLY A 92 -19.39 13.17 -12.61
C GLY A 92 -19.14 14.65 -12.82
N ILE A 93 -17.87 15.06 -12.69
CA ILE A 93 -17.43 16.46 -12.80
C ILE A 93 -18.39 17.40 -12.04
N ARG A 94 -18.53 17.29 -10.71
CA ARG A 94 -19.39 18.21 -9.96
C ARG A 94 -18.93 19.64 -10.13
N LYS A 95 -19.79 20.43 -10.78
CA LYS A 95 -19.50 21.81 -11.10
C LYS A 95 -19.51 22.78 -9.91
N PHE A 96 -18.45 22.80 -9.08
CA PHE A 96 -18.26 23.81 -8.04
C PHE A 96 -17.15 24.83 -8.36
N GLY A 97 -17.52 26.01 -8.84
CA GLY A 97 -16.60 27.16 -8.98
C GLY A 97 -15.86 27.24 -10.33
N LYS A 98 -15.25 28.40 -10.59
CA LYS A 98 -14.66 28.78 -11.89
C LYS A 98 -13.39 28.01 -12.28
N GLU A 99 -12.80 27.22 -11.38
CA GLU A 99 -11.50 26.53 -11.58
C GLU A 99 -11.52 25.02 -11.26
N ALA A 100 -12.67 24.41 -10.97
CA ALA A 100 -12.74 23.04 -10.43
C ALA A 100 -12.80 21.89 -11.45
N TYR A 101 -12.44 22.11 -12.73
CA TYR A 101 -12.52 21.06 -13.75
C TYR A 101 -11.19 20.82 -14.44
N GLN A 102 -10.48 19.78 -14.04
CA GLN A 102 -9.84 18.97 -15.07
C GLN A 102 -10.95 18.09 -15.65
N LYS A 103 -11.30 18.31 -16.92
CA LYS A 103 -12.29 17.48 -17.63
C LYS A 103 -11.78 16.07 -17.89
N GLU A 104 -10.46 15.91 -17.84
CA GLU A 104 -9.73 14.71 -18.16
C GLU A 104 -8.96 14.28 -16.92
N LEU A 105 -8.99 12.98 -16.63
CA LEU A 105 -8.14 12.36 -15.62
C LEU A 105 -6.76 12.12 -16.25
N PRO A 106 -5.66 12.29 -15.51
CA PRO A 106 -4.35 11.84 -15.98
C PRO A 106 -4.35 10.31 -16.09
N ASN A 107 -3.36 9.77 -16.81
CA ASN A 107 -3.16 8.33 -16.81
C ASN A 107 -2.84 7.84 -15.40
N PHE A 108 -3.44 6.71 -15.03
CA PHE A 108 -3.13 6.00 -13.79
C PHE A 108 -2.60 4.61 -14.10
N TYR A 109 -1.86 4.09 -13.13
CA TYR A 109 -1.18 2.80 -13.21
C TYR A 109 -1.50 2.01 -11.96
N HIS A 110 -1.82 0.73 -12.13
CA HIS A 110 -1.82 -0.24 -11.03
C HIS A 110 -0.40 -0.42 -10.53
N PHE A 111 -0.22 -0.25 -9.22
CA PHE A 111 1.05 -0.25 -8.55
C PHE A 111 1.25 -1.57 -7.81
N GLU A 112 1.83 -2.54 -8.52
CA GLU A 112 2.08 -3.87 -7.99
C GLU A 112 3.47 -3.91 -7.33
N ILE A 113 3.52 -4.25 -6.04
CA ILE A 113 4.77 -4.36 -5.29
C ILE A 113 5.23 -5.81 -5.30
N PHE A 114 6.48 -6.02 -5.68
CA PHE A 114 7.10 -7.35 -5.70
C PHE A 114 8.35 -7.45 -4.82
N GLY A 115 8.92 -6.32 -4.39
CA GLY A 115 10.01 -6.32 -3.42
C GLY A 115 9.56 -6.99 -2.13
N THR A 116 10.44 -7.77 -1.48
CA THR A 116 10.10 -8.43 -0.21
C THR A 116 11.24 -8.36 0.79
N ALA A 117 10.87 -8.43 2.07
CA ALA A 117 11.79 -8.62 3.19
C ALA A 117 11.10 -9.44 4.29
N GLU A 118 11.88 -10.01 5.19
CA GLU A 118 11.40 -10.65 6.41
C GLU A 118 11.27 -9.62 7.52
N GLY A 119 10.26 -9.81 8.38
CA GLY A 119 9.99 -8.92 9.50
C GLY A 119 9.73 -9.69 10.78
N ASP A 120 10.05 -9.05 11.90
CA ASP A 120 9.62 -9.52 13.21
C ASP A 120 8.18 -9.05 13.45
N ILE A 121 7.28 -10.03 13.54
CA ILE A 121 5.82 -9.82 13.49
C ILE A 121 5.09 -10.45 14.66
N ASP A 122 5.80 -10.92 15.68
CA ASP A 122 5.22 -11.73 16.75
C ASP A 122 4.09 -10.99 17.49
N ASP A 123 4.24 -9.69 17.74
CA ASP A 123 3.21 -8.88 18.43
C ASP A 123 2.00 -8.54 17.54
N TRP A 124 2.17 -8.61 16.22
CA TRP A 124 1.11 -8.27 15.26
C TRP A 124 0.11 -9.39 15.07
N TYR A 125 0.48 -10.63 15.39
CA TYR A 125 -0.34 -11.79 15.08
C TYR A 125 -0.44 -12.78 16.23
N GLU A 126 -1.64 -13.32 16.41
CA GLU A 126 -1.87 -14.51 17.20
C GLU A 126 -1.79 -15.74 16.29
N ILE A 127 -0.83 -16.63 16.53
CA ILE A 127 -0.71 -17.91 15.82
C ILE A 127 -1.80 -18.84 16.35
N ILE A 128 -2.78 -19.17 15.50
CA ILE A 128 -3.87 -20.08 15.87
C ILE A 128 -3.48 -21.54 15.62
N ASP A 129 -2.64 -21.77 14.62
CA ASP A 129 -2.16 -23.10 14.24
C ASP A 129 -0.66 -23.01 13.99
N THR A 130 0.12 -23.59 14.90
CA THR A 130 1.59 -23.64 14.78
C THR A 130 2.05 -24.60 13.69
N SER A 131 1.15 -25.37 13.08
CA SER A 131 1.48 -26.26 11.98
C SER A 131 1.79 -25.44 10.73
N GLU A 132 3.06 -25.48 10.32
CA GLU A 132 3.48 -24.85 9.08
C GLU A 132 3.12 -25.72 7.87
N CYS A 133 2.73 -25.07 6.77
CA CYS A 133 2.58 -25.75 5.51
C CYS A 133 3.95 -26.27 5.03
N PRO A 134 4.12 -27.58 4.81
CA PRO A 134 5.43 -28.16 4.47
C PRO A 134 5.99 -27.65 3.12
N LYS A 135 5.13 -27.08 2.27
CA LYS A 135 5.53 -26.53 0.97
C LYS A 135 5.92 -25.05 1.02
N CYS A 136 5.31 -24.25 1.90
CA CYS A 136 5.45 -22.80 1.85
C CYS A 136 5.74 -22.13 3.20
N GLY A 137 5.94 -22.89 4.27
CA GLY A 137 6.26 -22.39 5.61
C GLY A 137 5.12 -21.60 6.29
N ALA A 138 4.03 -21.30 5.58
CA ALA A 138 2.95 -20.50 6.13
C ALA A 138 2.19 -21.27 7.22
N ASN A 139 1.96 -20.60 8.34
CA ASN A 139 1.08 -21.04 9.43
C ASN A 139 -0.25 -20.26 9.39
N LYS A 140 -1.25 -20.69 10.19
CA LYS A 140 -2.49 -19.90 10.34
C LYS A 140 -2.36 -18.96 11.51
N LYS A 141 -2.61 -17.70 11.24
CA LYS A 141 -2.53 -16.62 12.21
C LYS A 141 -3.62 -15.59 11.98
N LEU A 142 -4.05 -14.94 13.04
CA LEU A 142 -4.93 -13.78 13.00
C LEU A 142 -4.15 -12.54 13.40
N ILE A 143 -4.52 -11.40 12.84
CA ILE A 143 -4.01 -10.12 13.33
C ILE A 143 -4.60 -9.84 14.72
N THR A 144 -3.77 -9.39 15.65
CA THR A 144 -4.19 -9.02 17.01
C THR A 144 -5.04 -7.74 16.98
N ILE A 145 -5.77 -7.46 18.06
CA ILE A 145 -6.54 -6.20 18.18
C ILE A 145 -5.59 -5.00 18.12
N GLU A 146 -4.44 -5.12 18.77
CA GLU A 146 -3.35 -4.15 18.77
C GLU A 146 -2.76 -3.99 17.36
N GLY A 147 -2.59 -5.08 16.60
CA GLY A 147 -2.20 -5.05 15.20
C GLY A 147 -3.21 -4.30 14.32
N ILE A 148 -4.52 -4.55 14.51
CA ILE A 148 -5.58 -3.81 13.82
C ILE A 148 -5.51 -2.32 14.14
N GLY A 149 -5.46 -1.97 15.43
CA GLY A 149 -5.35 -0.58 15.89
C GLY A 149 -4.11 0.13 15.34
N SER A 150 -3.00 -0.61 15.21
CA SER A 150 -1.75 -0.06 14.68
C SER A 150 -1.79 0.27 13.19
N MET A 151 -2.74 -0.28 12.42
CA MET A 151 -2.99 0.08 11.02
C MET A 151 -3.92 1.28 10.87
N GLU A 152 -4.56 1.75 11.95
CA GLU A 152 -5.49 2.87 11.87
C GLU A 152 -4.77 4.19 11.53
N THR A 153 -5.44 5.01 10.72
CA THR A 153 -5.00 6.37 10.40
C THR A 153 -5.98 7.39 10.98
N PRO A 154 -5.50 8.59 11.38
CA PRO A 154 -6.38 9.66 11.84
C PRO A 154 -7.42 10.09 10.81
N GLU A 155 -7.18 9.87 9.51
CA GLU A 155 -8.19 10.11 8.46
C GLU A 155 -9.44 9.25 8.65
N LEU A 156 -9.28 8.01 9.11
CA LEU A 156 -10.39 7.07 9.31
C LEU A 156 -11.03 7.23 10.69
N THR A 157 -10.23 7.45 11.73
CA THR A 157 -10.68 7.37 13.13
C THR A 157 -10.81 8.72 13.82
N GLY A 158 -10.27 9.80 13.22
CA GLY A 158 -10.22 11.13 13.81
C GLY A 158 -9.17 11.31 14.91
N LYS A 159 -8.43 10.25 15.28
CA LYS A 159 -7.39 10.27 16.30
C LYS A 159 -6.27 9.29 15.97
N GLU A 160 -5.06 9.56 16.43
CA GLU A 160 -4.00 8.57 16.38
C GLU A 160 -4.29 7.43 17.37
N PHE A 161 -3.91 6.21 16.99
CA PHE A 161 -3.94 5.07 17.90
C PHE A 161 -2.85 5.24 18.97
N GLU A 162 -3.21 5.06 20.23
CA GLU A 162 -2.26 5.21 21.34
C GLU A 162 -1.31 4.01 21.36
N ASN A 163 0.00 4.27 21.27
CA ASN A 163 1.07 3.27 21.29
C ASN A 163 0.94 2.20 20.19
N PRO A 164 1.05 2.58 18.91
CA PRO A 164 1.00 1.61 17.83
C PRO A 164 2.17 0.62 17.93
N LEU A 165 1.91 -0.63 17.60
CA LEU A 165 2.93 -1.65 17.42
C LEU A 165 3.92 -1.18 16.37
N SER A 166 5.21 -1.40 16.66
CA SER A 166 6.28 -1.12 15.72
C SER A 166 6.33 -2.19 14.65
N ARG A 167 6.75 -1.81 13.44
CA ARG A 167 7.16 -2.76 12.40
C ARG A 167 8.68 -2.85 12.48
N ASN A 168 9.20 -4.07 12.50
CA ASN A 168 10.63 -4.34 12.58
C ASN A 168 11.02 -5.22 11.40
N ILE A 169 12.11 -4.88 10.71
CA ILE A 169 12.54 -5.54 9.47
C ILE A 169 13.97 -6.04 9.62
N TYR A 170 14.17 -7.33 9.33
CA TYR A 170 15.51 -7.92 9.33
C TYR A 170 16.31 -7.35 8.17
N LYS A 171 17.34 -6.54 8.48
CA LYS A 171 18.10 -5.80 7.47
C LYS A 171 18.79 -6.72 6.46
N GLU A 172 19.21 -7.90 6.89
CA GLU A 172 19.86 -8.90 6.03
C GLU A 172 18.94 -9.55 4.99
N SER A 173 17.62 -9.54 5.24
CA SER A 173 16.63 -10.08 4.31
C SER A 173 16.25 -9.09 3.19
N TRP A 174 16.58 -7.82 3.36
CA TRP A 174 16.22 -6.75 2.43
C TRP A 174 17.12 -6.74 1.19
N GLN A 175 16.52 -6.75 0.01
CA GLN A 175 17.23 -6.89 -1.27
C GLN A 175 17.65 -5.56 -1.91
N GLY A 176 17.54 -4.44 -1.19
CA GLY A 176 17.88 -3.12 -1.72
C GLY A 176 16.74 -2.40 -2.45
N ASP A 177 15.53 -2.93 -2.42
CA ASP A 177 14.35 -2.31 -3.03
C ASP A 177 13.84 -1.09 -2.23
N ASP A 178 13.41 -0.05 -2.92
CA ASP A 178 12.85 1.14 -2.26
C ASP A 178 11.41 0.94 -1.77
N ILE A 179 10.72 -0.07 -2.30
CA ILE A 179 9.32 -0.39 -2.01
C ILE A 179 9.19 -1.90 -1.90
N PHE A 180 8.68 -2.40 -0.79
CA PHE A 180 8.60 -3.83 -0.56
C PHE A 180 7.50 -4.19 0.44
N LEU A 181 7.13 -5.46 0.45
CA LEU A 181 6.20 -6.04 1.41
C LEU A 181 6.95 -6.91 2.42
N LEU A 182 6.41 -7.01 3.64
CA LEU A 182 6.86 -8.06 4.54
C LEU A 182 6.22 -9.39 4.14
N GLN A 183 6.95 -10.48 4.33
CA GLN A 183 6.45 -11.84 4.09
C GLN A 183 5.49 -12.33 5.19
N ASP A 184 4.69 -11.43 5.74
CA ASP A 184 3.78 -11.69 6.85
C ASP A 184 2.32 -11.87 6.43
N GLY A 185 2.00 -11.53 5.17
CA GLY A 185 0.66 -11.64 4.60
C GLY A 185 -0.17 -10.36 4.70
N LEU A 186 0.35 -9.27 5.25
CA LEU A 186 -0.29 -7.95 5.13
C LEU A 186 0.13 -7.31 3.81
N ASN A 187 -0.85 -6.80 3.05
CA ASN A 187 -0.59 -6.05 1.82
C ASN A 187 -0.30 -4.57 2.14
N LEU A 188 0.71 -4.36 2.97
CA LEU A 188 1.03 -3.09 3.61
C LEU A 188 2.46 -2.68 3.22
N PRO A 189 2.60 -1.70 2.29
CA PRO A 189 3.90 -1.35 1.72
C PRO A 189 4.86 -0.77 2.76
N ILE A 190 6.09 -1.26 2.77
CA ILE A 190 7.24 -0.58 3.34
C ILE A 190 7.94 0.20 2.24
N VAL A 191 8.33 1.43 2.53
CA VAL A 191 9.01 2.33 1.61
C VAL A 191 10.24 2.95 2.26
N THR A 192 11.26 3.24 1.46
CA THR A 192 12.47 3.93 1.90
C THR A 192 12.28 5.43 1.94
N GLN A 193 13.22 6.14 2.57
CA GLN A 193 13.29 7.60 2.50
C GLN A 193 13.29 8.13 1.05
N ASN A 194 13.93 7.43 0.11
CA ASN A 194 13.97 7.86 -1.29
C ASN A 194 12.57 7.97 -1.90
N PHE A 195 11.68 7.03 -1.57
CA PHE A 195 10.29 7.10 -2.00
C PHE A 195 9.53 8.26 -1.34
N ILE A 196 9.74 8.49 -0.04
CA ILE A 196 9.15 9.62 0.69
C ILE A 196 9.61 10.96 0.10
N ASP A 197 10.87 11.05 -0.32
CA ASP A 197 11.44 12.23 -0.97
C ASP A 197 10.77 12.48 -2.33
N CYS A 198 10.47 11.42 -3.10
CA CYS A 198 9.68 11.52 -4.33
C CYS A 198 8.30 12.15 -4.08
N LEU A 199 7.61 11.74 -3.01
CA LEU A 199 6.32 12.30 -2.64
C LEU A 199 6.46 13.78 -2.25
N SER A 200 7.47 14.11 -1.46
CA SER A 200 7.75 15.45 -0.98
C SER A 200 8.08 16.42 -2.11
N GLU A 201 8.91 16.00 -3.08
CA GLU A 201 9.27 16.79 -4.26
C GLU A 201 8.06 17.13 -5.15
N LEU A 202 7.03 16.28 -5.14
CA LEU A 202 5.78 16.53 -5.84
C LEU A 202 4.77 17.34 -5.02
N ASN A 203 5.16 17.79 -3.82
CA ASN A 203 4.29 18.44 -2.83
C ASN A 203 3.07 17.58 -2.46
N ILE A 204 3.23 16.27 -2.47
CA ILE A 204 2.20 15.34 -1.96
C ILE A 204 2.20 15.46 -0.44
N LYS A 205 1.01 15.64 0.12
CA LYS A 205 0.81 15.80 1.56
C LYS A 205 1.20 14.51 2.29
N LEU A 206 2.03 14.62 3.31
CA LEU A 206 2.48 13.52 4.15
C LEU A 206 1.95 13.71 5.57
N ASN A 207 1.33 12.67 6.14
CA ASN A 207 0.74 12.67 7.49
C ASN A 207 -0.24 13.83 7.73
N GLU A 208 -1.00 14.14 6.69
CA GLU A 208 -1.98 15.22 6.65
C GLU A 208 -3.29 14.74 6.01
N LYS A 209 -4.36 15.50 6.26
CA LYS A 209 -5.69 15.18 5.73
C LYS A 209 -5.73 15.12 4.21
N ASN A 210 -6.31 14.05 3.66
CA ASN A 210 -6.32 13.70 2.23
C ASN A 210 -4.91 13.46 1.65
N GLY A 211 -3.90 13.17 2.47
CA GLY A 211 -2.54 12.86 2.07
C GLY A 211 -2.19 11.37 2.23
N VAL A 212 -0.89 11.09 2.10
CA VAL A 212 -0.29 9.79 2.38
C VAL A 212 0.09 9.74 3.85
N TRP A 213 -0.40 8.73 4.56
CA TRP A 213 -0.05 8.45 5.94
C TRP A 213 1.04 7.38 5.99
N SER A 214 2.09 7.66 6.75
CA SER A 214 3.22 6.75 6.92
C SER A 214 3.79 6.86 8.33
N ARG A 215 4.33 5.75 8.83
CA ARG A 215 4.98 5.69 10.15
C ARG A 215 6.39 5.13 10.02
N PRO A 216 7.37 5.62 10.80
CA PRO A 216 8.69 5.02 10.86
C PRO A 216 8.64 3.53 11.21
N VAL A 217 9.63 2.81 10.70
CA VAL A 217 9.84 1.38 10.86
C VAL A 217 11.29 1.16 11.27
N ASN A 218 11.55 0.15 12.09
CA ASN A 218 12.90 -0.11 12.59
C ASN A 218 13.60 -1.15 11.71
N TRP A 219 14.89 -0.93 11.49
CA TRP A 219 15.78 -2.00 11.07
C TRP A 219 16.22 -2.79 12.28
N ILE A 220 16.20 -4.12 12.18
CA ILE A 220 16.74 -5.02 13.19
C ILE A 220 17.80 -5.96 12.63
N ASP A 221 18.70 -6.41 13.49
CA ASP A 221 19.63 -7.51 13.21
C ASP A 221 18.99 -8.90 13.50
N GLU A 222 19.75 -9.97 13.26
CA GLU A 222 19.36 -11.36 13.54
C GLU A 222 18.99 -11.61 15.02
N ASN A 223 19.47 -10.76 15.93
CA ASN A 223 19.21 -10.83 17.37
C ASN A 223 18.07 -9.89 17.80
N LYS A 224 17.30 -9.34 16.85
CA LYS A 224 16.21 -8.37 17.06
C LYS A 224 16.65 -7.05 17.71
N ASN A 225 17.94 -6.70 17.66
CA ASN A 225 18.40 -5.39 18.13
C ASN A 225 18.06 -4.33 17.08
N ILE A 226 17.50 -3.20 17.51
CA ILE A 226 17.31 -2.03 16.63
C ILE A 226 18.67 -1.48 16.25
N ILE A 227 18.95 -1.42 14.95
CA ILE A 227 20.21 -0.93 14.39
C ILE A 227 20.08 0.40 13.65
N GLU A 228 18.85 0.81 13.33
CA GLU A 228 18.51 2.12 12.77
C GLU A 228 17.02 2.43 12.89
#